data_AF-A0A7Y5MRW1-F1
#
_entry.id   AF-A0A7Y5MRW1-F1
#
_cell.length_a   1.000
_cell.length_b   1.000
_cell.length_c   1.000
_cell.angle_alpha   90.00
_cell.angle_beta   90.00
_cell.angle_gamma   90.00
#
_symmetry.space_group_name_H-M   'P 1'
#
loop_
_entity.id
_entity.type
_entity.pdbx_description
1 polymer ?
#
loop_
_entity_poly.entity_id
_entity_poly.type
_entity_poly.pdbx_seq_one_letter_code
_entity_poly.pdbx_strand_id
1 'polypeptide(L)'
;MTQQQLHCPSCSAPVPAEDINITRMVAKCSQCHTVFSFESEFSATNAPVYSKPEILMPVGIEVLRLLSEVQIEISWRKTSSKFFILFTVIWNAIILPVSIATIISGEWQILLFLSLHFSVGLVLLYVTLTTLLNTTYITVSSRRLVVEHKPLWLPFHPDQDIASFLVKQLYAVKYEQGKTNGRPVYAYSLHVLLKSGQDVKLLKGLKTAEQAQYIEQEIERFLKISDEVVEGEYR
;
A
#
# COMPACT_ATOMS: atom_id res chain seq x y z
N MET A 1 18.04 15.80 -39.35
CA MET A 1 17.42 16.64 -38.30
C MET A 1 16.23 17.34 -38.95
N THR A 2 15.01 16.86 -38.71
CA THR A 2 13.79 17.48 -39.23
C THR A 2 13.48 18.71 -38.39
N GLN A 3 13.64 19.91 -38.95
CA GLN A 3 13.19 21.14 -38.30
C GLN A 3 11.65 21.13 -38.28
N GLN A 4 11.05 21.16 -37.08
CA GLN A 4 9.63 21.40 -36.92
C GLN A 4 9.37 22.91 -37.04
N GLN A 5 8.48 23.28 -37.97
CA GLN A 5 8.08 24.67 -38.23
C GLN A 5 6.70 24.92 -37.62
N LEU A 6 6.55 26.00 -36.84
CA LEU A 6 5.30 26.36 -36.17
C LEU A 6 4.34 27.07 -37.15
N HIS A 7 3.08 26.66 -37.18
CA HIS A 7 2.03 27.26 -38.01
C HIS A 7 0.95 27.92 -37.15
N CYS A 8 0.38 29.03 -37.62
CA CYS A 8 -0.69 29.72 -36.91
C CYS A 8 -2.00 28.93 -36.97
N PRO A 9 -2.71 28.68 -35.84
CA PRO A 9 -3.97 27.95 -35.85
C PRO A 9 -5.14 28.70 -36.50
N SER A 10 -5.04 30.03 -36.63
CA SER A 10 -6.10 30.88 -37.17
C SER A 10 -6.01 31.03 -38.70
N CYS A 11 -4.80 31.15 -39.26
CA CYS A 11 -4.59 31.40 -40.68
C CYS A 11 -3.64 30.42 -41.38
N SER A 12 -3.10 29.42 -40.67
CA SER A 12 -2.14 28.43 -41.16
C SER A 12 -0.80 28.97 -41.68
N ALA A 13 -0.56 30.27 -41.58
CA ALA A 13 0.70 30.89 -41.98
C ALA A 13 1.86 30.39 -41.10
N PRO A 14 3.06 30.16 -41.67
CA PRO A 14 4.24 29.84 -40.90
C PRO A 14 4.64 31.01 -40.01
N VAL A 15 4.99 30.73 -38.75
CA VAL A 15 5.41 31.74 -37.78
C VAL A 15 6.94 31.78 -37.75
N PRO A 16 7.58 32.94 -38.02
CA PRO A 16 9.04 33.06 -37.98
C PRO A 16 9.55 33.00 -36.54
N ALA A 17 10.81 32.57 -36.36
CA ALA A 17 11.40 32.36 -35.03
C ALA A 17 11.46 33.63 -34.15
N GLU A 18 11.51 34.81 -34.77
CA GLU A 18 11.51 36.11 -34.07
C GLU A 18 10.19 36.43 -33.38
N ASP A 19 9.08 35.85 -33.85
CA ASP A 19 7.73 36.05 -33.32
C ASP A 19 7.34 34.96 -32.28
N ILE A 20 8.30 34.14 -31.85
CA ILE A 20 8.13 33.04 -30.91
C ILE A 20 8.83 33.36 -29.59
N ASN A 21 8.07 33.41 -28.50
CA ASN A 21 8.64 33.51 -27.15
C ASN A 21 8.70 32.11 -26.51
N ILE A 22 9.85 31.45 -26.65
CA ILE A 22 10.09 30.11 -26.09
C ILE A 22 9.99 30.06 -24.56
N THR A 23 10.29 31.16 -23.86
CA THR A 23 10.24 31.21 -22.38
C THR A 23 8.80 31.20 -21.86
N ARG A 24 7.87 31.80 -22.62
CA ARG A 24 6.46 31.91 -22.26
C ARG A 24 5.55 30.97 -23.06
N MET A 25 6.11 30.18 -23.98
CA MET A 25 5.39 29.26 -24.87
C MET A 25 4.25 29.94 -25.66
N VAL A 26 4.44 31.21 -26.05
CA VAL A 26 3.47 31.99 -26.83
C VAL A 26 4.08 32.51 -28.12
N ALA A 27 3.28 32.52 -29.18
CA ALA A 27 3.65 33.01 -30.49
C ALA A 27 2.64 34.04 -30.99
N LYS A 28 3.12 34.99 -31.79
CA LYS A 28 2.27 35.97 -32.48
C LYS A 28 2.35 35.74 -33.98
N CYS A 29 1.21 35.64 -34.66
CA CYS A 29 1.22 35.59 -36.12
C CYS A 29 1.45 36.99 -36.71
N SER A 30 2.42 37.14 -37.59
CA SER A 30 2.66 38.39 -38.33
C SER A 30 1.55 38.69 -39.35
N GLN A 31 0.86 37.68 -39.87
CA GLN A 31 -0.16 37.82 -40.92
C GLN A 31 -1.57 38.12 -40.41
N CYS A 32 -2.01 37.46 -39.33
CA CYS A 32 -3.35 37.69 -38.77
C CYS A 32 -3.35 38.28 -37.35
N HIS A 33 -2.16 38.59 -36.81
CA HIS A 33 -1.96 39.19 -35.48
C HIS A 33 -2.55 38.41 -34.29
N THR A 34 -2.99 37.17 -34.52
CA THR A 34 -3.44 36.28 -33.46
C THR A 34 -2.26 35.91 -32.57
N VAL A 35 -2.43 36.06 -31.26
CA VAL A 35 -1.51 35.56 -30.23
C VAL A 35 -2.07 34.24 -29.71
N PHE A 36 -1.25 33.19 -29.71
CA PHE A 36 -1.67 31.86 -29.30
C PHE A 36 -0.56 31.16 -28.50
N SER A 37 -0.96 30.27 -27.59
CA SER A 37 -0.03 29.37 -26.87
C SER A 37 0.16 28.10 -27.69
N PHE A 38 1.39 27.61 -27.74
CA PHE A 38 1.76 26.33 -28.37
C PHE A 38 2.28 25.32 -27.33
N GLU A 39 2.02 25.56 -26.04
CA GLU A 39 2.39 24.66 -24.94
C GLU A 39 1.79 23.26 -25.12
N SER A 40 0.57 23.16 -25.64
CA SER A 40 -0.13 21.90 -25.88
C SER A 40 0.44 21.07 -27.03
N GLU A 41 1.04 21.69 -28.06
CA GLU A 41 1.59 20.99 -29.22
C GLU A 41 2.90 20.25 -28.87
N PHE A 42 3.68 20.78 -27.92
CA PHE A 42 4.85 20.09 -27.34
C PHE A 42 4.49 19.24 -26.12
N SER A 43 3.37 19.53 -25.46
CA SER A 43 2.83 18.70 -24.38
C SER A 43 2.02 17.50 -24.86
N ALA A 44 1.90 17.26 -26.17
CA ALA A 44 1.27 16.05 -26.72
C ALA A 44 2.04 14.75 -26.40
N THR A 45 3.23 14.84 -25.77
CA THR A 45 3.93 13.72 -25.13
C THR A 45 3.60 13.52 -23.66
N ASN A 46 2.87 14.45 -23.05
CA ASN A 46 2.37 14.39 -21.69
C ASN A 46 0.83 14.38 -21.75
N ALA A 47 0.27 13.19 -21.96
CA ALA A 47 -1.03 12.89 -21.36
C ALA A 47 -1.01 13.42 -19.91
N PRO A 48 -2.13 13.91 -19.34
CA PRO A 48 -2.15 14.30 -17.94
C PRO A 48 -1.67 13.08 -17.15
N VAL A 49 -0.42 13.14 -16.68
CA VAL A 49 0.08 12.21 -15.69
C VAL A 49 -0.81 12.53 -14.51
N TYR A 50 -1.81 11.68 -14.28
CA TYR A 50 -2.57 11.67 -13.05
C TYR A 50 -1.57 11.31 -11.95
N SER A 51 -0.77 12.28 -11.52
CA SER A 51 0.12 12.11 -10.40
C SER A 51 -0.72 12.26 -9.16
N LYS A 52 -1.04 11.14 -8.50
CA LYS A 52 -1.54 11.17 -7.13
C LYS A 52 -0.67 12.13 -6.30
N PRO A 53 -1.25 12.95 -5.40
CA PRO A 53 -0.44 13.78 -4.53
C PRO A 53 0.58 12.92 -3.79
N GLU A 54 1.82 13.38 -3.73
CA GLU A 54 2.89 12.62 -3.05
C GLU A 54 2.53 12.48 -1.58
N ILE A 55 2.42 11.23 -1.12
CA ILE A 55 2.06 10.94 0.27
C ILE A 55 3.33 10.98 1.10
N LEU A 56 3.29 11.74 2.20
CA LEU A 56 4.38 11.74 3.17
C LEU A 56 4.44 10.39 3.88
N MET A 57 5.65 9.93 4.19
CA MET A 57 5.87 8.64 4.85
C MET A 57 5.03 8.52 6.13
N PRO A 58 4.07 7.58 6.18
CA PRO A 58 3.14 7.46 7.29
C PRO A 58 3.76 6.70 8.48
N VAL A 59 3.12 6.83 9.64
CA VAL A 59 3.60 6.21 10.88
C VAL A 59 3.59 4.68 10.76
N GLY A 60 4.71 4.07 11.18
CA GLY A 60 4.86 2.62 11.23
C GLY A 60 5.29 1.96 9.92
N ILE A 61 5.58 2.79 8.90
CA ILE A 61 6.26 2.39 7.68
C ILE A 61 7.67 2.99 7.69
N GLU A 62 8.66 2.18 7.35
CA GLU A 62 10.05 2.60 7.12
C GLU A 62 10.47 2.11 5.73
N VAL A 63 11.17 2.94 4.96
CA VAL A 63 11.58 2.62 3.59
C VAL A 63 13.08 2.76 3.45
N LEU A 64 13.72 1.68 3.02
CA LEU A 64 15.12 1.65 2.64
C LEU A 64 15.22 1.55 1.11
N ARG A 65 15.73 2.60 0.49
CA ARG A 65 16.00 2.63 -0.96
C ARG A 65 17.44 2.19 -1.22
N LEU A 66 17.61 1.04 -1.85
CA LEU A 66 18.90 0.53 -2.31
C LEU A 66 19.02 0.75 -3.83
N LEU A 67 20.22 0.52 -4.39
CA LEU A 67 20.46 0.74 -5.82
C LEU A 67 19.62 -0.18 -6.72
N SER A 68 19.37 -1.42 -6.28
CA SER A 68 18.71 -2.46 -7.07
C SER A 68 17.37 -2.93 -6.51
N GLU A 69 16.98 -2.41 -5.35
CA GLU A 69 15.75 -2.80 -4.66
C GLU A 69 15.26 -1.73 -3.70
N VAL A 70 13.98 -1.78 -3.36
CA VAL A 70 13.37 -1.01 -2.28
C VAL A 70 12.83 -1.99 -1.26
N GLN A 71 13.16 -1.76 0.01
CA GLN A 71 12.64 -2.53 1.13
C GLN A 71 11.71 -1.64 1.95
N ILE A 72 10.47 -2.10 2.16
CA ILE A 72 9.46 -1.40 2.96
C ILE A 72 9.17 -2.27 4.18
N GLU A 73 9.36 -1.71 5.36
CA GLU A 73 9.12 -2.38 6.64
C GLU A 73 7.86 -1.85 7.30
N ILE A 74 6.98 -2.75 7.74
CA ILE A 74 5.73 -2.41 8.40
C ILE A 74 5.70 -3.08 9.77
N SER A 75 5.87 -2.30 10.84
CA SER A 75 5.91 -2.85 12.20
C SER A 75 4.50 -3.11 12.75
N TRP A 76 4.20 -4.37 13.13
CA TRP A 76 2.89 -4.72 13.68
C TRP A 76 2.72 -4.19 15.11
N ARG A 77 3.83 -4.07 15.85
CA ARG A 77 3.86 -3.57 17.22
C ARG A 77 3.33 -2.14 17.33
N LYS A 78 3.70 -1.26 16.41
CA LYS A 78 3.24 0.15 16.35
C LYS A 78 1.72 0.23 16.11
N THR A 79 1.16 -0.85 15.57
CA THR A 79 -0.24 -1.05 15.20
C THR A 79 -1.00 -1.87 16.26
N SER A 80 -0.34 -2.33 17.33
CA SER A 80 -0.96 -3.19 18.34
C SER A 80 -1.96 -2.46 19.25
N SER A 81 -3.03 -3.15 19.64
CA SER A 81 -3.99 -2.64 20.62
C SER A 81 -3.49 -2.88 22.06
N LYS A 82 -3.21 -1.79 22.79
CA LYS A 82 -2.79 -1.86 24.20
C LYS A 82 -3.82 -2.59 25.07
N PHE A 83 -5.11 -2.39 24.78
CA PHE A 83 -6.19 -3.08 25.46
C PHE A 83 -6.13 -4.60 25.23
N PHE A 84 -5.93 -5.04 23.98
CA PHE A 84 -5.86 -6.47 23.66
C PHE A 84 -4.67 -7.16 24.34
N ILE A 85 -3.52 -6.48 24.42
CA ILE A 85 -2.36 -6.97 25.17
C ILE A 85 -2.71 -7.12 26.66
N LEU A 86 -3.27 -6.07 27.27
CA LEU A 86 -3.65 -6.10 28.69
C LEU A 86 -4.67 -7.22 28.98
N PHE A 87 -5.70 -7.32 28.13
CA PHE A 87 -6.72 -8.37 28.22
C PHE A 87 -6.09 -9.77 28.16
N THR A 88 -5.18 -10.00 27.21
CA THR A 88 -4.49 -11.29 27.07
C THR A 88 -3.66 -11.63 28.30
N VAL A 89 -2.95 -10.64 28.88
CA VAL A 89 -2.16 -10.85 30.11
C VAL A 89 -3.07 -11.20 31.28
N ILE A 90 -4.14 -10.43 31.50
CA ILE A 90 -5.09 -10.67 32.62
C ILE A 90 -5.79 -12.02 32.46
N TRP A 91 -6.27 -12.35 31.25
CA TRP A 91 -6.91 -13.62 30.95
C TRP A 91 -6.01 -14.80 31.33
N ASN A 92 -4.77 -14.81 30.86
CA ASN A 92 -3.81 -15.87 31.15
C ASN A 92 -3.39 -15.88 32.63
N ALA A 93 -3.27 -14.71 33.27
CA ALA A 93 -2.92 -14.60 34.69
C ALA A 93 -4.00 -15.16 35.62
N ILE A 94 -5.27 -15.15 35.21
CA ILE A 94 -6.38 -15.76 35.97
C ILE A 94 -6.47 -17.26 35.68
N ILE A 95 -6.46 -17.65 34.40
CA ILE A 95 -6.69 -19.05 34.00
C ILE A 95 -5.56 -19.97 34.46
N LEU A 96 -4.30 -19.53 34.40
CA LEU A 96 -3.14 -20.36 34.74
C LEU A 96 -3.14 -20.86 36.20
N PRO A 97 -3.23 -20.02 37.25
CA PRO A 97 -3.24 -20.48 38.63
C PRO A 97 -4.48 -21.31 38.97
N VAL A 98 -5.66 -20.98 38.42
CA VAL A 98 -6.87 -21.78 38.61
C VAL A 98 -6.70 -23.18 38.00
N SER A 99 -6.08 -23.27 36.83
CA SER A 99 -5.77 -24.56 36.18
C SER A 99 -4.83 -25.40 37.04
N ILE A 100 -3.77 -24.80 37.56
CA ILE A 100 -2.79 -25.48 38.44
C ILE A 100 -3.49 -25.98 39.72
N ALA A 101 -4.29 -25.15 40.38
CA ALA A 101 -5.01 -25.53 41.59
C ALA A 101 -5.97 -26.69 41.33
N THR A 102 -6.68 -26.67 40.20
CA THR A 102 -7.63 -27.73 39.80
C THR A 102 -6.93 -29.06 39.53
N ILE A 103 -5.74 -29.03 38.93
CA ILE A 103 -4.90 -30.22 38.71
C ILE A 103 -4.47 -30.81 40.06
N ILE A 104 -4.04 -29.97 41.01
CA ILE A 104 -3.61 -30.41 42.34
C ILE A 104 -4.78 -31.00 43.14
N SER A 105 -5.98 -30.42 43.04
CA SER A 105 -7.17 -30.90 43.74
C SER A 105 -7.78 -32.16 43.12
N GLY A 106 -7.38 -32.56 41.92
CA GLY A 106 -7.89 -33.75 41.22
C GLY A 106 -9.30 -33.58 40.64
N GLU A 107 -9.77 -32.34 40.47
CA GLU A 107 -11.12 -32.02 40.02
C GLU A 107 -11.23 -32.03 38.47
N TRP A 108 -11.12 -33.22 37.88
CA TRP A 108 -11.01 -33.40 36.42
C TRP A 108 -12.18 -32.82 35.61
N GLN A 109 -13.38 -32.78 36.18
CA GLN A 109 -14.57 -32.21 35.54
C GLN A 109 -14.43 -30.70 35.33
N ILE A 110 -13.90 -30.00 36.34
CA ILE A 110 -13.62 -28.56 36.25
C ILE A 110 -12.48 -28.30 35.26
N LEU A 111 -11.45 -29.16 35.27
CA LEU A 111 -10.33 -29.04 34.35
C LEU A 111 -10.77 -29.19 32.88
N LEU A 112 -11.70 -30.10 32.58
CA LEU A 112 -12.27 -30.27 31.24
C LEU A 112 -12.98 -29.00 30.75
N PHE A 113 -13.71 -28.30 31.62
CA PHE A 113 -14.33 -27.02 31.26
C PHE A 113 -13.28 -25.91 31.08
N LEU A 114 -12.24 -25.94 31.92
CA LEU A 114 -11.17 -24.94 31.91
C LEU A 114 -10.21 -25.13 30.73
N SER A 115 -10.09 -26.35 30.16
CA SER A 115 -9.20 -26.62 29.03
C SER A 115 -9.58 -25.83 27.78
N LEU A 116 -10.86 -25.54 27.57
CA LEU A 116 -11.32 -24.65 26.50
C LEU A 116 -10.82 -23.23 26.71
N HIS A 117 -10.94 -22.69 27.93
CA HIS A 117 -10.48 -21.35 28.28
C HIS A 117 -8.95 -21.23 28.19
N PHE A 118 -8.25 -22.30 28.57
CA PHE A 118 -6.80 -22.40 28.42
C PHE A 118 -6.39 -22.40 26.95
N SER A 119 -7.08 -23.15 26.09
CA SER A 119 -6.83 -23.17 24.64
C SER A 119 -7.05 -21.79 24.01
N VAL A 120 -8.12 -21.09 24.39
CA VAL A 120 -8.36 -19.70 23.99
C VAL A 120 -7.22 -18.79 24.49
N GLY A 121 -6.77 -18.97 25.74
CA GLY A 121 -5.64 -18.24 26.31
C GLY A 121 -4.35 -18.40 25.51
N LEU A 122 -4.03 -19.63 25.07
CA LEU A 122 -2.88 -19.93 24.21
C LEU A 122 -2.98 -19.26 22.84
N VAL A 123 -4.16 -19.30 22.21
CA VAL A 123 -4.40 -18.63 20.93
C VAL A 123 -4.24 -17.11 21.07
N LEU A 124 -4.84 -16.50 22.09
CA LEU A 124 -4.71 -15.08 22.38
C LEU A 124 -3.26 -14.68 22.63
N LEU A 125 -2.53 -15.50 23.40
CA LEU A 125 -1.11 -15.29 23.67
C LEU A 125 -0.29 -15.33 22.39
N TYR A 126 -0.50 -16.36 21.56
CA TYR A 126 0.20 -16.50 20.29
C TYR A 126 -0.06 -15.32 19.35
N VAL A 127 -1.32 -14.93 19.17
CA VAL A 127 -1.70 -13.76 18.35
C VAL A 127 -1.07 -12.48 18.91
N THR A 128 -1.07 -12.30 20.23
CA THR A 128 -0.43 -11.15 20.87
C THR A 128 1.08 -11.12 20.61
N LEU A 129 1.76 -12.27 20.71
CA LEU A 129 3.19 -12.38 20.41
C LEU A 129 3.48 -12.07 18.95
N THR A 130 2.71 -12.62 18.01
CA THR A 130 2.88 -12.29 16.58
C THR A 130 2.69 -10.79 16.32
N THR A 131 1.73 -10.15 16.97
CA THR A 131 1.50 -8.69 16.81
C THR A 131 2.64 -7.86 17.40
N LEU A 132 3.28 -8.33 18.46
CA LEU A 132 4.36 -7.61 19.13
C LEU A 132 5.73 -7.82 18.48
N LEU A 133 5.96 -8.98 17.88
CA LEU A 133 7.26 -9.40 17.37
C LEU A 133 7.36 -9.34 15.84
N ASN A 134 6.24 -9.50 15.12
CA ASN A 134 6.32 -9.54 13.67
C ASN A 134 6.43 -8.17 13.01
N THR A 135 7.13 -8.18 11.89
CA THR A 135 7.24 -7.09 10.93
C THR A 135 6.94 -7.69 9.54
N THR A 136 6.18 -6.95 8.74
CA THR A 136 6.05 -7.27 7.31
C THR A 136 7.18 -6.59 6.55
N TYR A 137 7.88 -7.35 5.73
CA TYR A 137 8.88 -6.85 4.80
C TYR A 137 8.33 -6.96 3.39
N ILE A 138 8.30 -5.84 2.66
CA ILE A 138 8.00 -5.82 1.23
C ILE A 138 9.29 -5.47 0.51
N THR A 139 9.84 -6.43 -0.23
CA THR A 139 11.07 -6.24 -1.01
C THR A 139 10.72 -6.19 -2.49
N VAL A 140 11.01 -5.05 -3.11
CA VAL A 140 10.74 -4.81 -4.53
C VAL A 140 12.06 -4.69 -5.26
N SER A 141 12.29 -5.59 -6.21
CA SER A 141 13.45 -5.59 -7.10
C SER A 141 12.98 -5.58 -8.56
N SER A 142 13.91 -5.41 -9.50
CA SER A 142 13.60 -5.50 -10.93
C SER A 142 13.06 -6.87 -11.35
N ARG A 143 13.26 -7.91 -10.53
CA ARG A 143 12.86 -9.31 -10.84
C ARG A 143 11.66 -9.79 -10.05
N ARG A 144 11.59 -9.44 -8.76
CA ARG A 144 10.58 -9.96 -7.82
C ARG A 144 10.03 -8.87 -6.91
N LEU A 145 8.76 -9.02 -6.58
CA LEU A 145 8.01 -8.33 -5.53
C LEU A 145 7.69 -9.40 -4.47
N VAL A 146 8.36 -9.31 -3.33
CA VAL A 146 8.27 -10.30 -2.25
C VAL A 146 7.65 -9.66 -1.01
N VAL A 147 6.72 -10.36 -0.38
CA VAL A 147 6.12 -9.98 0.91
C VAL A 147 6.36 -11.10 1.90
N GLU A 148 7.02 -10.80 3.01
CA GLU A 148 7.32 -11.77 4.06
C GLU A 148 6.90 -11.27 5.44
N HIS A 149 6.49 -12.19 6.32
CA HIS A 149 6.14 -11.91 7.71
C HIS A 149 7.09 -12.64 8.67
N LYS A 150 7.95 -11.90 9.38
CA LYS A 150 9.00 -12.45 10.25
C LYS A 150 8.97 -11.80 11.63
N PRO A 151 9.40 -12.48 12.71
CA PRO A 151 10.01 -13.82 12.72
C PRO A 151 9.05 -14.99 12.97
N LEU A 152 7.84 -14.75 13.48
CA LEU A 152 6.88 -15.81 13.79
C LEU A 152 6.00 -16.13 12.59
N TRP A 153 5.84 -17.42 12.29
CA TRP A 153 4.95 -17.89 11.24
C TRP A 153 3.48 -17.51 11.50
N LEU A 154 2.73 -17.22 10.45
CA LEU A 154 1.31 -16.86 10.52
C LEU A 154 0.51 -17.69 9.52
N PRO A 155 -0.40 -18.58 9.97
CA PRO A 155 -1.15 -19.44 9.05
C PRO A 155 -2.07 -18.68 8.09
N PHE A 156 -2.52 -17.47 8.45
CA PHE A 156 -3.50 -16.69 7.69
C PHE A 156 -2.90 -15.50 6.91
N HIS A 157 -1.57 -15.38 6.90
CA HIS A 157 -0.80 -14.36 6.19
C HIS A 157 0.41 -15.05 5.54
N PRO A 158 0.19 -15.79 4.42
CA PRO A 158 1.28 -16.46 3.74
C PRO A 158 2.18 -15.44 3.06
N ASP A 159 3.47 -15.75 3.00
CA ASP A 159 4.44 -14.99 2.22
C ASP A 159 4.08 -15.09 0.72
N GLN A 160 4.41 -14.03 -0.02
CA GLN A 160 4.13 -13.94 -1.46
C GLN A 160 5.40 -13.59 -2.23
N ASP A 161 5.60 -14.23 -3.38
CA ASP A 161 6.69 -13.92 -4.32
C ASP A 161 6.09 -13.83 -5.74
N ILE A 162 6.04 -12.61 -6.26
CA ILE A 162 5.48 -12.29 -7.57
C ILE A 162 6.60 -11.75 -8.46
N ALA A 163 6.72 -12.24 -9.69
CA ALA A 163 7.70 -11.68 -10.61
C ALA A 163 7.30 -10.25 -11.02
N SER A 164 8.20 -9.28 -10.82
CA SER A 164 7.90 -7.85 -11.01
C SER A 164 7.41 -7.52 -12.43
N PHE A 165 7.88 -8.25 -13.44
CA PHE A 165 7.46 -8.05 -14.83
C PHE A 165 6.00 -8.45 -15.09
N LEU A 166 5.38 -9.25 -14.21
CA LEU A 166 3.96 -9.64 -14.29
C LEU A 166 3.03 -8.59 -13.68
N VAL A 167 3.55 -7.71 -12.83
CA VAL A 167 2.78 -6.62 -12.22
C VAL A 167 2.32 -5.67 -13.33
N LYS A 168 1.01 -5.49 -13.46
CA LYS A 168 0.40 -4.50 -14.35
C LYS A 168 0.13 -3.22 -13.56
N GLN A 169 -0.53 -3.34 -12.41
CA GLN A 169 -0.88 -2.20 -11.58
C GLN A 169 -0.95 -2.58 -10.10
N LEU A 170 -0.76 -1.61 -9.20
CA LEU A 170 -1.08 -1.73 -7.78
C LEU A 170 -2.23 -0.80 -7.41
N TYR A 171 -3.04 -1.19 -6.42
CA TYR A 171 -4.11 -0.31 -5.94
C TYR A 171 -4.54 -0.63 -4.51
N ALA A 172 -4.85 0.40 -3.75
CA ALA A 172 -5.45 0.30 -2.43
C ALA A 172 -6.94 -0.03 -2.51
N VAL A 173 -7.42 -0.92 -1.63
CA VAL A 173 -8.84 -1.25 -1.47
C VAL A 173 -9.26 -1.06 -0.02
N LYS A 174 -10.38 -0.39 0.21
CA LYS A 174 -10.99 -0.24 1.54
C LYS A 174 -11.98 -1.37 1.78
N TYR A 175 -11.90 -2.01 2.95
CA TYR A 175 -12.83 -3.05 3.35
C TYR A 175 -13.24 -2.91 4.82
N GLU A 176 -14.41 -3.45 5.16
CA GLU A 176 -14.88 -3.53 6.55
C GLU A 176 -14.17 -4.69 7.26
N GLN A 177 -13.33 -4.38 8.26
CA GLN A 177 -12.64 -5.38 9.07
C GLN A 177 -13.55 -5.94 10.17
N GLY A 178 -14.51 -5.15 10.64
CA GLY A 178 -15.46 -5.56 11.68
C GLY A 178 -16.33 -4.38 12.13
N LYS A 179 -16.99 -4.54 13.28
CA LYS A 179 -17.85 -3.50 13.87
C LYS A 179 -17.55 -3.31 15.35
N THR A 180 -17.52 -2.06 15.79
CA THR A 180 -17.45 -1.67 17.20
C THR A 180 -18.67 -0.84 17.55
N ASN A 181 -19.49 -1.31 18.50
CA ASN A 181 -20.75 -0.65 18.88
C ASN A 181 -21.68 -0.35 17.68
N GLY A 182 -21.76 -1.30 16.74
CA GLY A 182 -22.56 -1.15 15.51
C GLY A 182 -21.94 -0.24 14.43
N ARG A 183 -20.80 0.41 14.70
CA ARG A 183 -20.08 1.23 13.72
C ARG A 183 -19.02 0.40 12.99
N PRO A 184 -18.94 0.45 11.64
CA PRO A 184 -17.95 -0.29 10.89
C PRO A 184 -16.54 0.24 11.18
N VAL A 185 -15.62 -0.68 11.39
CA VAL A 185 -14.17 -0.45 11.49
C VAL A 185 -13.58 -0.83 10.15
N TYR A 186 -13.01 0.15 9.47
CA TYR A 186 -12.41 -0.04 8.15
C TYR A 186 -10.92 -0.36 8.26
N ALA A 187 -10.45 -1.16 7.31
CA ALA A 187 -9.03 -1.39 7.05
C ALA A 187 -8.78 -1.32 5.54
N TYR A 188 -7.51 -1.31 5.17
CA TYR A 188 -7.06 -1.20 3.79
C TYR A 188 -6.22 -2.42 3.42
N SER A 189 -6.36 -2.85 2.17
CA SER A 189 -5.53 -3.87 1.55
C SER A 189 -4.86 -3.30 0.31
N LEU A 190 -3.65 -3.78 0.02
CA LEU A 190 -2.94 -3.51 -1.21
C LEU A 190 -3.10 -4.69 -2.15
N HIS A 191 -3.58 -4.42 -3.35
CA HIS A 191 -3.83 -5.39 -4.39
C HIS A 191 -2.83 -5.20 -5.53
N VAL A 192 -2.55 -6.29 -6.24
CA VAL A 192 -1.71 -6.32 -7.43
C VAL A 192 -2.56 -6.89 -8.57
N LEU A 193 -2.81 -6.07 -9.58
CA LEU A 193 -3.36 -6.52 -10.85
C LEU A 193 -2.21 -7.06 -11.71
N LEU A 194 -2.28 -8.34 -12.06
CA LEU A 194 -1.31 -8.96 -12.95
C LEU A 194 -1.66 -8.68 -14.42
N LYS A 195 -0.66 -8.76 -15.31
CA LYS A 195 -0.84 -8.64 -16.77
C LYS A 195 -1.77 -9.71 -17.35
N SER A 196 -1.96 -10.82 -16.66
CA SER A 196 -2.95 -11.86 -16.98
C SER A 196 -4.40 -11.43 -16.70
N GLY A 197 -4.62 -10.32 -16.00
CA GLY A 197 -5.92 -9.88 -15.50
C GLY A 197 -6.28 -10.43 -14.12
N GLN A 198 -5.42 -11.25 -13.51
CA GLN A 198 -5.65 -11.77 -12.16
C GLN A 198 -5.40 -10.69 -11.10
N ASP A 199 -6.34 -10.52 -10.18
CA ASP A 199 -6.18 -9.69 -8.96
C ASP A 199 -5.63 -10.56 -7.82
N VAL A 200 -4.47 -10.15 -7.28
CA VAL A 200 -3.81 -10.79 -6.14
C VAL A 200 -3.76 -9.82 -4.97
N LYS A 201 -4.30 -10.24 -3.83
CA LYS A 201 -4.23 -9.48 -2.58
C LYS A 201 -2.83 -9.59 -1.97
N LEU A 202 -1.99 -8.60 -2.22
CA LEU A 202 -0.60 -8.55 -1.78
C LEU A 202 -0.46 -8.38 -0.26
N LEU A 203 -1.23 -7.47 0.32
CA LEU A 203 -1.20 -7.18 1.76
C LEU A 203 -2.58 -6.79 2.26
N LYS A 204 -2.89 -7.14 3.52
CA LYS A 204 -4.14 -6.74 4.21
C LYS A 204 -3.84 -6.22 5.61
N GLY A 205 -4.80 -5.52 6.20
CA GLY A 205 -4.71 -5.06 7.59
C GLY A 205 -3.96 -3.75 7.77
N LEU A 206 -3.79 -2.96 6.70
CA LEU A 206 -3.29 -1.59 6.81
C LEU A 206 -4.36 -0.72 7.47
N LYS A 207 -3.96 0.12 8.42
CA LYS A 207 -4.91 0.87 9.26
C LYS A 207 -5.45 2.13 8.59
N THR A 208 -4.64 2.73 7.73
CA THR A 208 -4.96 4.01 7.12
C THR A 208 -4.79 3.94 5.61
N ALA A 209 -5.49 4.81 4.89
CA ALA A 209 -5.42 4.86 3.43
C ALA A 209 -4.03 5.29 2.99
N GLU A 210 -3.43 6.22 3.73
CA GLU A 210 -2.10 6.77 3.49
C GLU A 210 -1.04 5.67 3.55
N GLN A 211 -1.17 4.68 4.45
CA GLN A 211 -0.28 3.52 4.46
C GLN A 211 -0.36 2.73 3.16
N ALA A 212 -1.58 2.43 2.68
CA ALA A 212 -1.76 1.64 1.47
C ALA A 212 -1.29 2.40 0.22
N GLN A 213 -1.71 3.64 0.07
CA GLN A 213 -1.37 4.49 -1.07
C GLN A 213 0.12 4.87 -1.08
N TYR A 214 0.76 5.04 0.08
CA TYR A 214 2.21 5.27 0.15
C TYR A 214 2.99 4.05 -0.34
N ILE A 215 2.61 2.84 0.11
CA ILE A 215 3.26 1.60 -0.35
C ILE A 215 3.05 1.44 -1.86
N GLU A 216 1.83 1.66 -2.35
CA GLU A 216 1.50 1.65 -3.78
C GLU A 216 2.43 2.58 -4.57
N GLN A 217 2.50 3.86 -4.20
CA GLN A 217 3.36 4.86 -4.85
C GLN A 217 4.84 4.45 -4.84
N GLU A 218 5.34 3.88 -3.75
CA GLU A 218 6.74 3.46 -3.65
C GLU A 218 7.07 2.30 -4.58
N ILE A 219 6.18 1.31 -4.68
CA ILE A 219 6.35 0.15 -5.55
C ILE A 219 6.25 0.58 -7.02
N GLU A 220 5.26 1.40 -7.37
CA GLU A 220 5.07 1.91 -8.73
C GLU A 220 6.24 2.77 -9.19
N ARG A 221 6.71 3.69 -8.32
CA ARG A 221 7.87 4.54 -8.57
C ARG A 221 9.11 3.72 -8.85
N PHE A 222 9.34 2.64 -8.08
CA PHE A 222 10.49 1.77 -8.28
C PHE A 222 10.37 0.93 -9.56
N LEU A 223 9.20 0.37 -9.84
CA LEU A 223 8.95 -0.45 -11.04
C LEU A 223 8.69 0.36 -12.31
N LYS A 224 8.61 1.69 -12.20
CA LYS A 224 8.26 2.62 -13.29
C LYS A 224 6.90 2.29 -13.93
N ILE A 225 5.94 1.90 -13.09
CA ILE A 225 4.55 1.68 -13.51
C ILE A 225 3.86 3.04 -13.53
N SER A 226 3.11 3.32 -14.59
CA SER A 226 2.25 4.50 -14.65
C SER A 226 0.93 4.19 -13.94
N ASP A 227 0.53 5.07 -13.02
CA ASP A 227 -0.73 4.94 -12.30
C ASP A 227 -1.93 5.04 -13.27
N GLU A 228 -2.88 4.13 -13.11
CA GLU A 228 -4.10 3.99 -13.90
C GLU A 228 -5.24 3.72 -12.93
N VAL A 229 -6.40 4.33 -13.17
CA VAL A 229 -7.58 4.11 -12.31
C VAL A 229 -8.01 2.65 -12.42
N VAL A 230 -8.07 1.95 -11.29
CA VAL A 230 -8.58 0.58 -11.21
C VAL A 230 -9.98 0.59 -10.59
N GLU A 231 -10.90 -0.20 -11.15
CA GLU A 231 -12.23 -0.36 -10.57
C GLU A 231 -12.14 -0.95 -9.16
N GLY A 232 -12.71 -0.25 -8.17
CA GLY A 232 -12.65 -0.65 -6.75
C GLY A 232 -11.47 -0.04 -5.95
N GLU A 233 -10.63 0.76 -6.59
CA GLU A 233 -9.57 1.53 -5.95
C GLU A 233 -10.14 2.53 -4.91
N TYR A 234 -9.48 2.62 -3.76
CA TYR A 234 -9.75 3.63 -2.74
C TYR A 234 -8.88 4.88 -2.94
N ARG A 235 -9.52 6.04 -2.96
CA ARG A 235 -8.87 7.35 -3.12
C ARG A 235 -9.10 8.25 -1.92
#